data_AF-A0A833HLM2-F1
#
_entry.id   AF-A0A833HLM2-F1
#
_cell.length_a   1.000
_cell.length_b   1.000
_cell.length_c   1.000
_cell.angle_alpha   90.00
_cell.angle_beta   90.00
_cell.angle_gamma   90.00
#
_symmetry.space_group_name_H-M   'P 1'
#
loop_
_entity.id
_entity.type
_entity.pdbx_description
1 polymer ?
#
loop_
_entity_poly.entity_id
_entity_poly.type
_entity_poly.pdbx_seq_one_letter_code
_entity_poly.pdbx_strand_id
1 'polypeptide(L)'
;METRLFQEDKITEFQRKLLQWYKNHQRKMPWRGSSSPYEIWVSEIMLQQTRVDTVIPYYKRFIDRLPNLKALAEVEDHQLLKLWEGLGYYSRVRNMKETAKFLMEKHAGAFPKRAKELMELKGIGEYTAGAIASICFGERVAAVDGNVLRVMARLTGSTMDIKDAKVKREIIHQVKSLLPAVDIGNFNQALIEVGAIICKPNSKPDCFNCPIIAECIAYEKGLQNEIPIKSPRAEKKQQEITVLLMEHKGRFAIKKRTHSKLLKDLWEFPNIEGKKSSVELTKLLKEWGLKVIECQPLKNSKAIFTHIQWILSGYYLAVEEVQDMERDLMWVTKEELLREYSMASAFKEFRRQLIDGFDPTTNESI
;
A
#
# COMPACT_ATOMS: atom_id res chain seq x y z
N MET A 1 29.86 20.48 9.47
CA MET A 1 29.74 21.21 8.20
C MET A 1 28.30 21.66 8.10
N GLU A 2 27.96 22.80 8.72
CA GLU A 2 26.61 23.35 8.64
C GLU A 2 26.30 23.63 7.17
N THR A 3 25.25 23.02 6.66
CA THR A 3 24.79 23.21 5.29
C THR A 3 24.40 24.68 5.11
N ARG A 4 24.91 25.34 4.06
CA ARG A 4 24.61 26.75 3.69
C ARG A 4 23.10 27.08 3.73
N LEU A 5 22.27 26.09 3.48
CA LEU A 5 20.80 26.15 3.51
C LEU A 5 20.20 26.66 4.83
N PHE A 6 20.83 26.42 5.99
CA PHE A 6 20.23 26.72 7.30
C PHE A 6 20.50 28.15 7.81
N GLN A 7 21.00 29.03 6.96
CA GLN A 7 21.07 30.48 7.23
C GLN A 7 19.69 31.12 6.98
N GLU A 8 19.28 32.09 7.78
CA GLU A 8 17.91 32.64 7.76
C GLU A 8 17.46 33.16 6.38
N ASP A 9 18.31 33.94 5.70
CA ASP A 9 18.03 34.43 4.34
C ASP A 9 17.87 33.28 3.33
N LYS A 10 18.65 32.21 3.51
CA LYS A 10 18.62 31.02 2.66
C LYS A 10 17.39 30.16 2.89
N ILE A 11 16.96 30.03 4.14
CA ILE A 11 15.70 29.36 4.49
C ILE A 11 14.53 30.11 3.84
N THR A 12 14.50 31.44 3.94
CA THR A 12 13.44 32.27 3.36
C THR A 12 13.40 32.15 1.83
N GLU A 13 14.56 32.21 1.18
CA GLU A 13 14.67 32.01 -0.27
C GLU A 13 14.22 30.60 -0.70
N PHE A 14 14.63 29.57 0.04
CA PHE A 14 14.24 28.17 -0.17
C PHE A 14 12.73 28.00 -0.10
N GLN A 15 12.11 28.49 0.99
CA GLN A 15 10.66 28.42 1.21
C GLN A 15 9.90 29.08 0.06
N ARG A 16 10.31 30.30 -0.32
CA ARG A 16 9.69 31.07 -1.41
C ARG A 16 9.76 30.32 -2.75
N LYS A 17 10.95 29.84 -3.14
CA LYS A 17 11.14 29.11 -4.41
C LYS A 17 10.33 27.82 -4.45
N LEU A 18 10.34 27.06 -3.36
CA LEU A 18 9.62 25.80 -3.25
C LEU A 18 8.10 25.99 -3.36
N LEU A 19 7.53 26.94 -2.60
CA LEU A 19 6.10 27.24 -2.61
C LEU A 19 5.63 27.82 -3.95
N GLN A 20 6.42 28.75 -4.53
CA GLN A 20 6.12 29.33 -5.84
C GLN A 20 6.11 28.25 -6.94
N TRP A 21 7.10 27.35 -6.92
CA TRP A 21 7.14 26.23 -7.86
C TRP A 21 5.93 25.32 -7.68
N TYR A 22 5.60 24.96 -6.43
CA TYR A 22 4.50 24.06 -6.13
C TYR A 22 3.15 24.61 -6.61
N LYS A 23 2.90 25.91 -6.42
CA LYS A 23 1.68 26.58 -6.92
C LYS A 23 1.45 26.35 -8.42
N ASN A 24 2.53 26.34 -9.21
CA ASN A 24 2.48 26.22 -10.66
C ASN A 24 2.57 24.77 -11.18
N HIS A 25 3.16 23.85 -10.40
CA HIS A 25 3.51 22.50 -10.88
C HIS A 25 2.81 21.36 -10.12
N GLN A 26 2.03 21.65 -9.08
CA GLN A 26 1.31 20.61 -8.35
C GLN A 26 0.38 19.83 -9.28
N ARG A 27 0.50 18.50 -9.26
CA ARG A 27 -0.45 17.61 -9.94
C ARG A 27 -1.86 17.77 -9.37
N LYS A 28 -2.88 17.73 -10.21
CA LYS A 28 -4.29 17.68 -9.77
C LYS A 28 -4.58 16.28 -9.23
N MET A 29 -4.99 16.19 -7.96
CA MET A 29 -5.42 14.95 -7.32
C MET A 29 -6.76 15.18 -6.61
N PRO A 30 -7.67 14.19 -6.55
CA PRO A 30 -9.02 14.39 -6.00
C PRO A 30 -9.05 14.92 -4.56
N TRP A 31 -8.07 14.56 -3.75
CA TRP A 31 -7.94 14.99 -2.35
C TRP A 31 -7.19 16.32 -2.17
N ARG A 32 -6.55 16.86 -3.22
CA ARG A 32 -5.84 18.15 -3.12
C ARG A 32 -6.84 19.31 -3.09
N GLY A 33 -6.60 20.25 -2.18
CA GLY A 33 -7.51 21.38 -1.93
C GLY A 33 -8.64 21.06 -0.94
N SER A 34 -8.77 19.80 -0.53
CA SER A 34 -9.65 19.43 0.59
C SER A 34 -9.03 19.86 1.91
N SER A 35 -9.85 20.47 2.78
CA SER A 35 -9.52 20.72 4.18
C SER A 35 -10.17 19.70 5.11
N SER A 36 -10.82 18.66 4.57
CA SER A 36 -11.49 17.62 5.34
C SER A 36 -10.45 16.64 5.91
N PRO A 37 -10.29 16.53 7.25
CA PRO A 37 -9.36 15.58 7.84
C PRO A 37 -9.65 14.14 7.44
N TYR A 38 -10.93 13.80 7.23
CA TYR A 38 -11.35 12.49 6.78
C TYR A 38 -10.83 12.17 5.38
N GLU A 39 -11.04 13.08 4.41
CA GLU A 39 -10.60 12.89 3.03
C GLU A 39 -9.08 12.84 2.92
N ILE A 40 -8.37 13.74 3.61
CA ILE A 40 -6.91 13.73 3.65
C ILE A 40 -6.42 12.42 4.26
N TRP A 41 -6.95 12.00 5.41
CA TRP A 41 -6.58 10.74 6.04
C TRP A 41 -6.80 9.52 5.12
N VAL A 42 -7.96 9.42 4.46
CA VAL A 42 -8.23 8.34 3.50
C VAL A 42 -7.17 8.32 2.40
N SER A 43 -6.85 9.48 1.81
CA SER A 43 -5.84 9.55 0.74
C SER A 43 -4.45 9.16 1.23
N GLU A 44 -4.05 9.63 2.42
CA GLU A 44 -2.74 9.36 3.00
C GLU A 44 -2.57 7.88 3.34
N ILE A 45 -3.60 7.23 3.89
CA ILE A 45 -3.55 5.78 4.15
C ILE A 45 -3.47 5.00 2.85
N MET A 46 -4.24 5.37 1.81
CA MET A 46 -4.18 4.71 0.51
C MET A 46 -2.80 4.86 -0.16
N LEU A 47 -2.17 6.03 -0.06
CA LEU A 47 -0.86 6.32 -0.65
C LEU A 47 0.31 5.59 0.04
N GLN A 48 0.11 5.01 1.22
CA GLN A 48 1.13 4.18 1.86
C GLN A 48 1.52 3.01 0.93
N GLN A 49 2.77 3.04 0.43
CA GLN A 49 3.32 2.02 -0.47
C GLN A 49 2.50 1.79 -1.75
N THR A 50 1.69 2.76 -2.18
CA THR A 50 0.84 2.67 -3.38
C THR A 50 1.03 3.92 -4.24
N ARG A 51 1.06 3.76 -5.57
CA ARG A 51 1.26 4.89 -6.49
C ARG A 51 -0.01 5.73 -6.62
N VAL A 52 0.17 7.03 -6.84
CA VAL A 52 -0.92 8.01 -7.01
C VAL A 52 -1.95 7.55 -8.04
N ASP A 53 -1.51 7.19 -9.25
CA ASP A 53 -2.43 6.82 -10.34
C ASP A 53 -3.27 5.58 -10.02
N THR A 54 -2.71 4.66 -9.24
CA THR A 54 -3.44 3.50 -8.72
C THR A 54 -4.47 3.92 -7.66
N VAL A 55 -4.15 4.90 -6.81
CA VAL A 55 -5.03 5.34 -5.71
C VAL A 55 -6.24 6.14 -6.21
N ILE A 56 -6.09 6.98 -7.24
CA ILE A 56 -7.16 7.88 -7.72
C ILE A 56 -8.53 7.19 -7.91
N PRO A 57 -8.66 6.09 -8.66
CA PRO A 57 -9.97 5.44 -8.85
C PRO A 57 -10.50 4.80 -7.56
N TYR A 58 -9.64 4.32 -6.67
CA TYR A 58 -10.04 3.74 -5.38
C TYR A 58 -10.54 4.80 -4.42
N TYR A 59 -9.83 5.93 -4.34
CA TYR A 59 -10.22 7.05 -3.51
C TYR A 59 -11.62 7.56 -3.88
N LYS A 60 -11.87 7.80 -5.18
CA LYS A 60 -13.18 8.26 -5.66
C LYS A 60 -14.31 7.32 -5.22
N ARG A 61 -14.20 6.04 -5.58
CA ARG A 61 -15.18 5.01 -5.17
C ARG A 61 -15.36 4.95 -3.65
N PHE A 62 -14.27 5.06 -2.89
CA PHE A 62 -14.30 4.94 -1.45
C PHE A 62 -15.03 6.12 -0.79
N ILE A 63 -14.72 7.35 -1.20
CA ILE A 63 -15.40 8.55 -0.69
C ILE A 63 -16.85 8.61 -1.16
N ASP A 64 -17.15 8.20 -2.39
CA ASP A 64 -18.54 8.15 -2.89
C ASP A 64 -19.40 7.19 -2.04
N ARG A 65 -18.84 6.04 -1.63
CA ARG A 65 -19.57 5.04 -0.83
C ARG A 65 -19.54 5.33 0.66
N LEU A 66 -18.42 5.86 1.17
CA LEU A 66 -18.15 6.14 2.57
C LEU A 66 -17.74 7.62 2.68
N PRO A 67 -18.71 8.56 2.67
CA PRO A 67 -18.40 9.99 2.56
C PRO A 67 -17.86 10.62 3.83
N ASN A 68 -17.94 9.93 4.98
CA ASN A 68 -17.51 10.47 6.27
C ASN A 68 -17.09 9.37 7.26
N LEU A 69 -16.58 9.80 8.42
CA LEU A 69 -16.14 8.93 9.51
C LEU A 69 -17.24 7.96 9.98
N LYS A 70 -18.48 8.44 10.11
CA LYS A 70 -19.61 7.62 10.57
C LYS A 70 -19.88 6.47 9.59
N ALA A 71 -19.97 6.77 8.29
CA ALA A 71 -20.16 5.76 7.26
C ALA A 71 -19.05 4.70 7.28
N LEU A 72 -17.79 5.10 7.48
CA LEU A 72 -16.68 4.17 7.61
C LEU A 72 -16.72 3.33 8.91
N ALA A 73 -17.20 3.91 10.01
CA ALA A 73 -17.33 3.19 11.28
C ALA A 73 -18.43 2.11 11.21
N GLU A 74 -19.52 2.39 10.50
CA GLU A 74 -20.74 1.58 10.44
C GLU A 74 -20.76 0.55 9.30
N VAL A 75 -20.01 0.76 8.20
CA VAL A 75 -20.02 -0.15 7.04
C VAL A 75 -19.63 -1.58 7.41
N GLU A 76 -20.32 -2.58 6.86
CA GLU A 76 -20.02 -3.99 7.08
C GLU A 76 -18.60 -4.38 6.60
N ASP A 77 -17.94 -5.30 7.32
CA ASP A 77 -16.54 -5.68 7.04
C ASP A 77 -16.33 -6.20 5.61
N HIS A 78 -17.26 -7.01 5.11
CA HIS A 78 -17.16 -7.56 3.75
C HIS A 78 -17.25 -6.46 2.68
N GLN A 79 -18.14 -5.48 2.85
CA GLN A 79 -18.28 -4.33 1.94
C GLN A 79 -17.02 -3.46 1.98
N LEU A 80 -16.46 -3.23 3.17
CA LEU A 80 -15.23 -2.46 3.33
C LEU A 80 -14.03 -3.13 2.65
N LEU A 81 -13.86 -4.44 2.84
CA LEU A 81 -12.80 -5.20 2.18
C LEU A 81 -12.98 -5.20 0.67
N LYS A 82 -14.22 -5.22 0.17
CA LYS A 82 -14.52 -5.14 -1.26
C LYS A 82 -14.15 -3.80 -1.86
N LEU A 83 -14.42 -2.69 -1.16
CA LEU A 83 -14.00 -1.35 -1.60
C LEU A 83 -12.48 -1.23 -1.71
N TRP A 84 -11.74 -1.94 -0.84
CA TRP A 84 -10.28 -1.97 -0.79
C TRP A 84 -9.64 -3.05 -1.68
N GLU A 85 -10.44 -3.92 -2.30
CA GLU A 85 -9.97 -5.09 -3.05
C GLU A 85 -8.98 -4.67 -4.16
N GLY A 86 -7.74 -5.13 -4.04
CA GLY A 86 -6.68 -4.85 -5.02
C GLY A 86 -5.65 -3.79 -4.60
N LEU A 87 -5.90 -2.98 -3.57
CA LEU A 87 -4.89 -2.03 -3.05
C LEU A 87 -3.77 -2.69 -2.23
N GLY A 88 -4.00 -3.92 -1.76
CA GLY A 88 -3.07 -4.62 -0.86
C GLY A 88 -2.98 -3.98 0.54
N TYR A 89 -2.17 -4.60 1.40
CA TYR A 89 -1.98 -4.17 2.80
C TYR A 89 -3.31 -3.92 3.55
N TYR A 90 -4.19 -4.92 3.58
CA TYR A 90 -5.56 -4.81 4.11
C TYR A 90 -5.64 -4.50 5.61
N SER A 91 -4.55 -4.64 6.36
CA SER A 91 -4.48 -4.12 7.73
C SER A 91 -4.72 -2.61 7.78
N ARG A 92 -4.37 -1.86 6.72
CA ARG A 92 -4.62 -0.41 6.61
C ARG A 92 -6.11 -0.10 6.77
N VAL A 93 -6.97 -0.68 5.94
CA VAL A 93 -8.40 -0.38 5.96
C VAL A 93 -9.10 -0.90 7.23
N ARG A 94 -8.61 -1.99 7.81
CA ARG A 94 -9.09 -2.46 9.12
C ARG A 94 -8.77 -1.48 10.23
N ASN A 95 -7.51 -1.04 10.29
CA ASN A 95 -7.09 -0.03 11.25
C ASN A 95 -7.86 1.28 11.03
N MET A 96 -8.18 1.64 9.79
CA MET A 96 -9.05 2.78 9.51
C MET A 96 -10.44 2.60 10.11
N LYS A 97 -11.12 1.47 9.91
CA LYS A 97 -12.45 1.24 10.51
C LYS A 97 -12.39 1.25 12.05
N GLU A 98 -11.38 0.63 12.64
CA GLU A 98 -11.19 0.66 14.09
C GLU A 98 -10.97 2.09 14.61
N THR A 99 -10.10 2.86 13.95
CA THR A 99 -9.87 4.27 14.28
C THR A 99 -11.12 5.11 14.08
N ALA A 100 -11.91 4.86 13.02
CA ALA A 100 -13.16 5.57 12.79
C ALA A 100 -14.16 5.31 13.92
N LYS A 101 -14.33 4.05 14.34
CA LYS A 101 -15.15 3.68 15.51
C LYS A 101 -14.66 4.39 16.78
N PHE A 102 -13.36 4.36 17.04
CA PHE A 102 -12.75 5.02 18.20
C PHE A 102 -13.01 6.53 18.20
N LEU A 103 -12.85 7.22 17.06
CA LEU A 103 -13.12 8.65 16.95
C LEU A 103 -14.61 8.97 17.15
N MET A 104 -15.51 8.15 16.64
CA MET A 104 -16.95 8.30 16.87
C MET A 104 -17.29 8.18 18.38
N GLU A 105 -16.65 7.25 19.08
CA GLU A 105 -16.97 6.94 20.48
C GLU A 105 -16.27 7.88 21.49
N LYS A 106 -15.00 8.24 21.24
CA LYS A 106 -14.14 8.98 22.19
C LYS A 106 -13.90 10.44 21.81
N HIS A 107 -14.12 10.81 20.56
CA HIS A 107 -13.85 12.16 20.04
C HIS A 107 -15.08 12.79 19.36
N ALA A 108 -16.28 12.26 19.60
CA ALA A 108 -17.53 12.75 19.02
C ALA A 108 -17.48 12.91 17.48
N GLY A 109 -16.74 12.01 16.81
CA GLY A 109 -16.59 12.02 15.35
C GLY A 109 -15.61 13.08 14.81
N ALA A 110 -14.77 13.69 15.65
CA ALA A 110 -13.77 14.66 15.24
C ALA A 110 -12.34 14.09 15.30
N PHE A 111 -11.47 14.51 14.38
CA PHE A 111 -10.04 14.20 14.46
C PHE A 111 -9.34 15.11 15.49
N PRO A 112 -8.39 14.58 16.29
CA PRO A 112 -7.46 15.40 17.04
C PRO A 112 -6.68 16.35 16.12
N LYS A 113 -6.41 17.57 16.62
CA LYS A 113 -5.75 18.61 15.82
C LYS A 113 -4.22 18.54 15.84
N ARG A 114 -3.65 17.91 16.89
CA ARG A 114 -2.21 17.82 17.08
C ARG A 114 -1.68 16.48 16.56
N ALA A 115 -0.55 16.52 15.87
CA ALA A 115 0.14 15.36 15.32
C ALA A 115 0.46 14.33 16.41
N LYS A 116 0.82 14.78 17.62
CA LYS A 116 1.09 13.88 18.74
C LYS A 116 -0.13 13.02 19.09
N GLU A 117 -1.33 13.60 19.12
CA GLU A 117 -2.57 12.87 19.42
C GLU A 117 -3.00 12.02 18.22
N LEU A 118 -2.82 12.51 17.00
CA LEU A 118 -3.09 11.73 15.79
C LEU A 118 -2.23 10.45 15.73
N MET A 119 -0.98 10.49 16.19
CA MET A 119 -0.08 9.33 16.24
C MET A 119 -0.53 8.24 17.22
N GLU A 120 -1.41 8.56 18.17
CA GLU A 120 -1.98 7.56 19.10
C GLU A 120 -3.07 6.72 18.41
N LEU A 121 -3.59 7.18 17.27
CA LEU A 121 -4.61 6.48 16.50
C LEU A 121 -4.02 5.32 15.69
N LYS A 122 -4.74 4.20 15.66
CA LYS A 122 -4.28 2.98 15.00
C LYS A 122 -4.07 3.20 13.50
N GLY A 123 -2.88 2.86 13.02
CA GLY A 123 -2.51 2.99 11.61
C GLY A 123 -2.04 4.38 11.18
N ILE A 124 -1.99 5.36 12.08
CA ILE A 124 -1.44 6.69 11.83
C ILE A 124 -0.02 6.75 12.41
N GLY A 125 0.98 6.80 11.53
CA GLY A 125 2.37 7.02 11.91
C GLY A 125 2.76 8.51 11.85
N GLU A 126 4.02 8.81 12.21
CA GLU A 126 4.58 10.17 12.24
C GLU A 126 4.32 10.97 10.95
N TYR A 127 4.55 10.35 9.78
CA TYR A 127 4.27 10.97 8.49
C TYR A 127 2.80 11.36 8.33
N THR A 128 1.88 10.41 8.52
CA THR A 128 0.44 10.62 8.29
C THR A 128 -0.13 11.63 9.30
N ALA A 129 0.33 11.59 10.55
CA ALA A 129 -0.03 12.57 11.56
C ALA A 129 0.44 13.97 11.18
N GLY A 130 1.70 14.13 10.75
CA GLY A 130 2.24 15.40 10.29
C GLY A 130 1.51 15.92 9.04
N ALA A 131 1.15 15.04 8.10
CA ALA A 131 0.39 15.41 6.91
C ALA A 131 -1.00 15.94 7.29
N ILE A 132 -1.79 15.18 8.07
CA ILE A 132 -3.13 15.61 8.48
C ILE A 132 -3.07 16.91 9.29
N ALA A 133 -2.18 16.98 10.29
CA ALA A 133 -2.12 18.13 11.18
C ALA A 133 -1.69 19.42 10.47
N SER A 134 -0.70 19.34 9.58
CA SER A 134 -0.25 20.51 8.82
C SER A 134 -1.24 20.94 7.73
N ILE A 135 -1.88 19.99 7.04
CA ILE A 135 -2.81 20.29 5.95
C ILE A 135 -4.16 20.79 6.48
N CYS A 136 -4.71 20.12 7.49
CA CYS A 136 -6.08 20.37 7.93
C CYS A 136 -6.17 21.35 9.10
N PHE A 137 -5.13 21.43 9.93
CA PHE A 137 -5.16 22.19 11.18
C PHE A 137 -4.06 23.26 11.27
N GLY A 138 -3.20 23.37 10.25
CA GLY A 138 -2.13 24.37 10.20
C GLY A 138 -1.05 24.17 11.27
N GLU A 139 -0.97 23.00 11.90
CA GLU A 139 0.07 22.75 12.89
C GLU A 139 1.45 22.82 12.23
N ARG A 140 2.40 23.54 12.87
CA ARG A 140 3.78 23.66 12.40
C ARG A 140 4.56 22.38 12.68
N VAL A 141 4.27 21.34 11.90
CA VAL A 141 4.87 20.00 11.99
C VAL A 141 5.31 19.51 10.61
N ALA A 142 6.41 18.76 10.57
CA ALA A 142 6.95 18.20 9.34
C ALA A 142 6.23 16.89 8.96
N ALA A 143 5.97 16.70 7.67
CA ALA A 143 5.48 15.43 7.12
C ALA A 143 6.58 14.80 6.24
N VAL A 144 7.34 13.85 6.80
CA VAL A 144 8.54 13.29 6.16
C VAL A 144 8.29 11.85 5.70
N ASP A 145 8.18 11.66 4.39
CA ASP A 145 8.09 10.34 3.74
C ASP A 145 9.41 9.92 3.06
N GLY A 146 9.39 8.82 2.30
CA GLY A 146 10.54 8.37 1.54
C GLY A 146 10.97 9.31 0.40
N ASN A 147 10.08 10.21 -0.06
CA ASN A 147 10.42 11.26 -1.01
C ASN A 147 11.20 12.38 -0.33
N VAL A 148 10.71 12.87 0.80
CA VAL A 148 11.39 13.91 1.60
C VAL A 148 12.73 13.43 2.12
N LEU A 149 12.83 12.20 2.66
CA LEU A 149 14.11 11.64 3.11
C LEU A 149 15.18 11.66 2.00
N ARG A 150 14.79 11.35 0.76
CA ARG A 150 15.69 11.37 -0.40
C ARG A 150 16.08 12.80 -0.79
N VAL A 151 15.10 13.71 -0.85
CA VAL A 151 15.35 15.12 -1.19
C VAL A 151 16.30 15.73 -0.19
N MET A 152 16.04 15.56 1.11
CA MET A 152 16.86 16.10 2.18
C MET A 152 18.26 15.49 2.20
N ALA A 153 18.39 14.17 2.04
CA ALA A 153 19.72 13.54 1.96
C ALA A 153 20.55 14.10 0.80
N ARG A 154 19.93 14.34 -0.38
CA ARG A 154 20.61 14.97 -1.52
C ARG A 154 20.94 16.45 -1.28
N LEU A 155 20.04 17.21 -0.67
CA LEU A 155 20.26 18.62 -0.33
C LEU A 155 21.45 18.78 0.61
N THR A 156 21.51 17.98 1.67
CA THR A 156 22.58 18.05 2.67
C THR A 156 23.82 17.24 2.31
N GLY A 157 23.79 16.48 1.21
CA GLY A 157 24.89 15.61 0.79
C GLY A 157 25.16 14.46 1.78
N SER A 158 24.14 14.03 2.54
CA SER A 158 24.26 12.96 3.52
C SER A 158 24.50 11.61 2.85
N THR A 159 25.64 10.99 3.16
CA THR A 159 26.01 9.63 2.75
C THR A 159 25.60 8.57 3.77
N MET A 160 24.85 8.95 4.82
CA MET A 160 24.34 8.01 5.81
C MET A 160 23.11 7.24 5.31
N ASP A 161 22.91 6.02 5.80
CA ASP A 161 21.75 5.20 5.42
C ASP A 161 20.43 5.81 5.93
N ILE A 162 19.55 6.21 5.01
CA ILE A 162 18.25 6.81 5.36
C ILE A 162 17.26 5.82 5.97
N LYS A 163 17.60 4.53 6.09
CA LYS A 163 16.84 3.55 6.87
C LYS A 163 17.12 3.65 8.37
N ASP A 164 18.29 4.15 8.76
CA ASP A 164 18.70 4.30 10.16
C ASP A 164 17.78 5.28 10.91
N ALA A 165 17.38 4.90 12.12
CA ALA A 165 16.43 5.68 12.91
C ALA A 165 17.00 7.04 13.39
N LYS A 166 18.31 7.12 13.69
CA LYS A 166 19.00 8.37 14.02
C LYS A 166 19.04 9.29 12.80
N VAL A 167 19.38 8.77 11.63
CA VAL A 167 19.43 9.55 10.37
C VAL A 167 18.04 10.11 10.02
N LYS A 168 16.98 9.30 10.17
CA LYS A 168 15.61 9.78 9.97
C LYS A 168 15.25 10.92 10.93
N ARG A 169 15.56 10.79 12.21
CA ARG A 169 15.30 11.84 13.21
C ARG A 169 16.04 13.14 12.89
N GLU A 170 17.30 13.03 12.45
CA GLU A 170 18.10 14.17 12.02
C GLU A 170 17.46 14.87 10.81
N ILE A 171 17.08 14.11 9.77
CA ILE A 171 16.39 14.69 8.61
C ILE A 171 15.05 15.33 9.01
N ILE A 172 14.29 14.72 9.92
CA ILE A 172 13.05 15.30 10.43
C ILE A 172 13.31 16.62 11.16
N HIS A 173 14.38 16.70 11.96
CA HIS A 173 14.78 17.93 12.63
C HIS A 173 15.16 19.03 11.62
N GLN A 174 15.91 18.67 10.58
CA GLN A 174 16.25 19.58 9.49
C GLN A 174 15.02 20.07 8.72
N VAL A 175 14.05 19.20 8.42
CA VAL A 175 12.81 19.65 7.76
C VAL A 175 12.03 20.58 8.68
N LYS A 176 12.00 20.31 9.99
CA LYS A 176 11.34 21.18 10.98
C LYS A 176 11.93 22.59 11.01
N SER A 177 13.26 22.74 10.90
CA SER A 177 13.90 24.06 10.88
C SER A 177 13.61 24.83 9.57
N LEU A 178 13.28 24.14 8.49
CA LEU A 178 12.88 24.75 7.21
C LEU A 178 11.40 25.12 7.13
N LEU A 179 10.57 24.73 8.09
CA LEU A 179 9.13 25.01 8.03
C LEU A 179 8.85 26.52 8.07
N PRO A 180 8.05 27.05 7.13
CA PRO A 180 7.62 28.44 7.15
C PRO A 180 6.69 28.71 8.34
N ALA A 181 6.42 29.99 8.60
CA ALA A 181 5.46 30.43 9.63
C ALA A 181 4.00 30.17 9.21
N VAL A 182 3.71 30.17 7.91
CA VAL A 182 2.39 29.95 7.31
C VAL A 182 2.50 28.97 6.12
N ASP A 183 1.38 28.45 5.62
CA ASP A 183 1.35 27.51 4.48
C ASP A 183 2.13 26.20 4.70
N ILE A 184 2.19 25.72 5.95
CA ILE A 184 2.94 24.51 6.34
C ILE A 184 2.48 23.27 5.56
N GLY A 185 1.16 23.09 5.39
CA GLY A 185 0.61 21.99 4.60
C GLY A 185 1.10 22.01 3.15
N ASN A 186 1.10 23.18 2.50
CA ASN A 186 1.60 23.35 1.13
C ASN A 186 3.11 23.14 1.06
N PHE A 187 3.87 23.60 2.06
CA PHE A 187 5.31 23.37 2.13
C PHE A 187 5.65 21.88 2.21
N ASN A 188 4.98 21.14 3.10
CA ASN A 188 5.14 19.70 3.24
C ASN A 188 4.81 18.98 1.91
N GLN A 189 3.66 19.31 1.31
CA GLN A 189 3.26 18.73 0.02
C GLN A 189 4.23 19.10 -1.11
N ALA A 190 4.77 20.32 -1.13
CA ALA A 190 5.75 20.77 -2.13
C ALA A 190 7.03 19.94 -2.06
N LEU A 191 7.54 19.68 -0.85
CA LEU A 191 8.76 18.88 -0.67
C LEU A 191 8.56 17.42 -1.09
N ILE A 192 7.40 16.84 -0.77
CA ILE A 192 6.99 15.51 -1.24
C ILE A 192 6.88 15.50 -2.78
N GLU A 193 6.26 16.52 -3.37
CA GLU A 193 6.04 16.63 -4.82
C GLU A 193 7.37 16.76 -5.58
N VAL A 194 8.32 17.57 -5.10
CA VAL A 194 9.68 17.65 -5.65
C VAL A 194 10.31 16.26 -5.67
N GLY A 195 10.24 15.51 -4.57
CA GLY A 195 10.74 14.14 -4.54
C GLY A 195 10.02 13.23 -5.54
N ALA A 196 8.70 13.37 -5.67
CA ALA A 196 7.90 12.52 -6.54
C ALA A 196 8.17 12.71 -8.04
N ILE A 197 8.30 13.96 -8.51
CA ILE A 197 8.32 14.26 -9.96
C ILE A 197 9.66 14.79 -10.48
N ILE A 198 10.46 15.45 -9.64
CA ILE A 198 11.75 16.05 -10.02
C ILE A 198 12.91 15.17 -9.53
N CYS A 199 13.04 15.06 -8.22
CA CYS A 199 14.13 14.39 -7.53
C CYS A 199 13.82 12.89 -7.39
N LYS A 200 13.59 12.21 -8.53
CA LYS A 200 13.13 10.82 -8.59
C LYS A 200 14.20 9.82 -8.09
N PRO A 201 13.78 8.64 -7.59
CA PRO A 201 14.70 7.52 -7.33
C PRO A 201 14.98 6.75 -8.62
N ASN A 202 16.06 5.95 -8.62
CA ASN A 202 16.37 4.92 -9.64
C ASN A 202 16.37 5.43 -11.10
N SER A 203 16.54 6.73 -11.30
CA SER A 203 16.60 7.41 -12.59
C SER A 203 17.31 8.74 -12.39
N LYS A 204 17.84 9.33 -13.47
CA LYS A 204 18.47 10.65 -13.42
C LYS A 204 17.43 11.67 -12.94
N PRO A 205 17.64 12.35 -11.80
CA PRO A 205 16.73 13.39 -11.34
C PRO A 205 16.73 14.57 -12.32
N ASP A 206 15.59 15.24 -12.44
CA ASP A 206 15.44 16.42 -13.29
C ASP A 206 15.99 17.67 -12.60
N CYS A 207 17.28 17.68 -12.32
CA CYS A 207 17.93 18.75 -11.57
C CYS A 207 17.76 20.11 -12.25
N PHE A 208 17.73 20.16 -13.59
CA PHE A 208 17.57 21.39 -14.36
C PHE A 208 16.27 22.13 -13.99
N ASN A 209 15.17 21.40 -13.79
CA ASN A 209 13.88 21.97 -13.41
C ASN A 209 13.65 21.98 -11.89
N CYS A 210 14.68 21.73 -11.06
CA CYS A 210 14.53 21.64 -9.62
C CYS A 210 14.51 23.04 -8.96
N PRO A 211 13.44 23.40 -8.22
CA PRO A 211 13.29 24.75 -7.66
C PRO A 211 14.29 25.08 -6.54
N ILE A 212 14.91 24.04 -5.98
CA ILE A 212 15.79 24.10 -4.80
C ILE A 212 17.21 23.62 -5.13
N ILE A 213 17.58 23.62 -6.42
CA ILE A 213 18.90 23.15 -6.90
C ILE A 213 20.07 23.96 -6.32
N ALA A 214 19.87 25.27 -6.08
CA ALA A 214 20.92 26.19 -5.66
C ALA A 214 21.56 25.83 -4.32
N GLU A 215 20.82 25.13 -3.46
CA GLU A 215 21.27 24.72 -2.13
C GLU A 215 21.56 23.21 -2.05
N CYS A 216 21.66 22.53 -3.21
CA CYS A 216 21.79 21.07 -3.28
C CYS A 216 23.25 20.61 -3.38
N ILE A 217 23.81 20.13 -2.26
CA ILE A 217 25.19 19.62 -2.19
C ILE A 217 25.41 18.41 -3.12
N ALA A 218 24.45 17.48 -3.19
CA ALA A 218 24.59 16.35 -4.12
C ALA A 218 24.60 16.80 -5.58
N TYR A 219 23.97 17.94 -5.92
CA TYR A 219 24.06 18.48 -7.27
C TYR A 219 25.44 19.08 -7.55
N GLU A 220 25.91 19.94 -6.64
CA GLU A 220 27.25 20.54 -6.70
C GLU A 220 28.36 19.50 -6.85
N LYS A 221 28.23 18.36 -6.15
CA LYS A 221 29.23 17.28 -6.14
C LYS A 221 28.98 16.16 -7.17
N GLY A 222 27.89 16.21 -7.93
CA GLY A 222 27.53 15.14 -8.89
C GLY A 222 27.12 13.81 -8.26
N LEU A 223 26.69 13.79 -6.99
CA LEU A 223 26.37 12.59 -6.20
C LEU A 223 24.88 12.21 -6.20
N GLN A 224 24.06 12.78 -7.09
CA GLN A 224 22.60 12.62 -7.04
C GLN A 224 22.17 11.17 -7.32
N ASN A 225 22.97 10.39 -8.06
CA ASN A 225 22.68 8.99 -8.36
C ASN A 225 23.11 8.03 -7.23
N GLU A 226 24.00 8.47 -6.34
CA GLU A 226 24.52 7.68 -5.22
C GLU A 226 23.71 7.94 -3.94
N ILE A 227 23.27 9.17 -3.75
CA ILE A 227 22.48 9.58 -2.59
C ILE A 227 20.99 9.45 -2.94
N PRO A 228 20.16 8.82 -2.10
CA PRO A 228 20.44 8.42 -0.72
C PRO A 228 21.01 7.00 -0.62
N ILE A 229 21.93 6.79 0.33
CA ILE A 229 22.36 5.45 0.70
C ILE A 229 21.18 4.71 1.35
N LYS A 230 20.96 3.48 0.90
CA LYS A 230 19.96 2.56 1.46
C LYS A 230 20.61 1.19 1.55
N SER A 231 20.73 0.62 2.75
CA SER A 231 21.16 -0.77 2.87
C SER A 231 20.26 -1.68 2.04
N PRO A 232 20.78 -2.78 1.45
CA PRO A 232 19.96 -3.71 0.70
C PRO A 232 18.84 -4.30 1.57
N ARG A 233 17.77 -4.78 0.93
CA ARG A 233 16.75 -5.56 1.65
C ARG A 233 17.25 -6.99 1.79
N ALA A 234 16.91 -7.64 2.90
CA ALA A 234 17.10 -9.08 3.03
C ALA A 234 16.39 -9.82 1.88
N GLU A 235 16.95 -10.95 1.47
CA GLU A 235 16.33 -11.83 0.49
C GLU A 235 14.98 -12.33 1.00
N LYS A 236 14.02 -12.43 0.09
CA LYS A 236 12.67 -12.92 0.43
C LYS A 236 12.72 -14.42 0.55
N LYS A 237 12.10 -14.96 1.60
CA LYS A 237 11.89 -16.41 1.71
C LYS A 237 10.95 -16.86 0.60
N GLN A 238 11.36 -17.88 -0.16
CA GLN A 238 10.51 -18.51 -1.16
C GLN A 238 9.69 -19.63 -0.53
N GLN A 239 8.42 -19.73 -0.92
CA GLN A 239 7.52 -20.83 -0.53
C GLN A 239 6.80 -21.32 -1.77
N GLU A 240 6.77 -22.63 -1.96
CA GLU A 240 5.94 -23.26 -2.98
C GLU A 240 4.54 -23.54 -2.41
N ILE A 241 3.51 -23.29 -3.21
CA ILE A 241 2.12 -23.54 -2.85
C ILE A 241 1.41 -24.13 -4.06
N THR A 242 0.60 -25.16 -3.82
CA THR A 242 -0.29 -25.75 -4.82
C THR A 242 -1.72 -25.29 -4.57
N VAL A 243 -2.32 -24.63 -5.55
CA VAL A 243 -3.66 -24.07 -5.53
C VAL A 243 -4.66 -25.05 -6.16
N LEU A 244 -5.79 -25.26 -5.50
CA LEU A 244 -6.83 -26.19 -5.88
C LEU A 244 -8.07 -25.42 -6.33
N LEU A 245 -8.30 -25.37 -7.63
CA LEU A 245 -9.53 -24.81 -8.20
C LEU A 245 -10.54 -25.94 -8.34
N MET A 246 -11.24 -26.23 -7.25
CA MET A 246 -12.20 -27.33 -7.17
C MET A 246 -13.59 -26.88 -7.60
N GLU A 247 -14.21 -27.66 -8.48
CA GLU A 247 -15.53 -27.42 -9.08
C GLU A 247 -16.48 -28.59 -8.78
N HIS A 248 -17.67 -28.27 -8.28
CA HIS A 248 -18.75 -29.23 -8.05
C HIS A 248 -20.08 -28.61 -8.51
N LYS A 249 -20.69 -29.18 -9.55
CA LYS A 249 -22.00 -28.76 -10.08
C LYS A 249 -22.07 -27.24 -10.36
N GLY A 250 -21.04 -26.69 -10.99
CA GLY A 250 -20.93 -25.27 -11.35
C GLY A 250 -20.57 -24.33 -10.19
N ARG A 251 -20.23 -24.87 -9.01
CA ARG A 251 -19.77 -24.11 -7.84
C ARG A 251 -18.31 -24.38 -7.55
N PHE A 252 -17.62 -23.37 -7.03
CA PHE A 252 -16.20 -23.39 -6.74
C PHE A 252 -15.94 -23.29 -5.24
N ALA A 253 -15.03 -24.12 -4.75
CA ALA A 253 -14.62 -24.07 -3.35
C ALA A 253 -13.74 -22.85 -3.08
N ILE A 254 -14.07 -22.10 -2.04
CA ILE A 254 -13.26 -21.02 -1.48
C ILE A 254 -13.16 -21.16 0.03
N LYS A 255 -12.12 -20.59 0.62
CA LYS A 255 -11.88 -20.56 2.07
C LYS A 255 -11.53 -19.16 2.54
N LYS A 256 -11.97 -18.80 3.74
CA LYS A 256 -11.58 -17.53 4.39
C LYS A 256 -10.33 -17.72 5.25
N ARG A 257 -9.37 -16.80 5.14
CA ARG A 257 -8.09 -16.83 5.88
C ARG A 257 -8.22 -16.31 7.33
N THR A 258 -9.02 -16.96 8.17
CA THR A 258 -9.31 -16.54 9.55
C THR A 258 -8.11 -16.60 10.49
N HIS A 259 -7.32 -17.68 10.41
CA HIS A 259 -6.18 -17.93 11.31
C HIS A 259 -4.81 -17.48 10.76
N SER A 260 -4.77 -16.85 9.58
CA SER A 260 -3.51 -16.43 8.97
C SER A 260 -3.11 -15.00 9.35
N LYS A 261 -1.81 -14.76 9.53
CA LYS A 261 -1.27 -13.39 9.63
C LYS A 261 -1.22 -12.70 8.26
N LEU A 262 -0.95 -13.45 7.19
CA LEU A 262 -0.82 -12.93 5.84
C LEU A 262 -2.17 -13.03 5.12
N LEU A 263 -2.60 -11.92 4.51
CA LEU A 263 -3.89 -11.85 3.79
C LEU A 263 -5.08 -12.25 4.67
N LYS A 264 -4.98 -12.00 5.99
CA LYS A 264 -5.99 -12.33 7.00
C LYS A 264 -7.38 -11.91 6.53
N ASP A 265 -8.42 -12.70 6.77
CA ASP A 265 -9.84 -12.45 6.46
C ASP A 265 -10.18 -12.23 4.97
N LEU A 266 -9.21 -12.38 4.06
CA LEU A 266 -9.51 -12.46 2.63
C LEU A 266 -9.90 -13.88 2.24
N TRP A 267 -10.55 -13.99 1.10
CA TRP A 267 -10.91 -15.27 0.49
C TRP A 267 -9.79 -15.78 -0.40
N GLU A 268 -9.66 -17.09 -0.47
CA GLU A 268 -8.71 -17.79 -1.32
C GLU A 268 -9.29 -19.07 -1.88
N PHE A 269 -8.67 -19.56 -2.95
CA PHE A 269 -8.87 -20.94 -3.35
C PHE A 269 -8.16 -21.86 -2.35
N PRO A 270 -8.73 -23.03 -2.01
CA PRO A 270 -8.05 -24.02 -1.19
C PRO A 270 -6.66 -24.29 -1.74
N ASN A 271 -5.67 -24.38 -0.86
CA ASN A 271 -4.28 -24.54 -1.26
C ASN A 271 -3.50 -25.31 -0.19
N ILE A 272 -2.39 -25.89 -0.62
CA ILE A 272 -1.51 -26.74 0.20
C ILE A 272 -0.08 -26.25 0.04
N GLU A 273 0.70 -26.34 1.12
CA GLU A 273 2.13 -26.04 1.09
C GLU A 273 2.92 -27.07 0.28
N GLY A 274 3.91 -26.59 -0.46
CA GLY A 274 4.73 -27.37 -1.36
C GLY A 274 4.14 -27.49 -2.77
N LYS A 275 5.00 -27.89 -3.71
CA LYS A 275 4.59 -28.30 -5.06
C LYS A 275 4.07 -29.73 -5.02
N LYS A 276 2.85 -29.95 -5.52
CA LYS A 276 2.22 -31.27 -5.62
C LYS A 276 1.99 -31.66 -7.07
N SER A 277 2.20 -32.92 -7.38
CA SER A 277 1.81 -33.53 -8.65
C SER A 277 0.31 -33.86 -8.68
N SER A 278 -0.25 -34.05 -9.88
CA SER A 278 -1.66 -34.47 -10.04
C SER A 278 -1.97 -35.79 -9.31
N VAL A 279 -1.02 -36.74 -9.28
CA VAL A 279 -1.17 -38.03 -8.59
C VAL A 279 -1.26 -37.84 -7.08
N GLU A 280 -0.40 -37.01 -6.48
CA GLU A 280 -0.45 -36.69 -5.06
C GLU A 280 -1.76 -35.98 -4.69
N LEU A 281 -2.22 -35.05 -5.53
CA LEU A 281 -3.47 -34.33 -5.31
C LEU A 281 -4.68 -35.25 -5.33
N THR A 282 -4.79 -36.16 -6.31
CA THR A 282 -5.91 -37.11 -6.36
C THR A 282 -5.95 -38.02 -5.13
N LYS A 283 -4.79 -38.48 -4.65
CA LYS A 283 -4.72 -39.27 -3.41
C LYS A 283 -5.17 -38.46 -2.21
N LEU A 284 -4.65 -37.24 -2.06
CA LEU A 284 -4.97 -36.36 -0.94
C LEU A 284 -6.46 -35.97 -0.93
N LEU A 285 -7.04 -35.65 -2.09
CA LEU A 285 -8.44 -35.28 -2.20
C LEU A 285 -9.37 -36.45 -1.90
N LYS A 286 -8.96 -37.68 -2.26
CA LYS A 286 -9.67 -38.89 -1.85
C LYS A 286 -9.69 -39.05 -0.31
N GLU A 287 -8.59 -38.74 0.38
CA GLU A 287 -8.53 -38.70 1.85
C GLU A 287 -9.43 -37.59 2.44
N TRP A 288 -9.78 -36.58 1.65
CA TRP A 288 -10.72 -35.52 2.04
C TRP A 288 -12.18 -35.90 1.74
N GLY A 289 -12.45 -37.13 1.28
CA GLY A 289 -13.78 -37.57 0.87
C GLY A 289 -14.23 -36.98 -0.48
N LEU A 290 -13.30 -36.47 -1.28
CA LEU A 290 -13.58 -35.89 -2.59
C LEU A 290 -13.10 -36.85 -3.70
N LYS A 291 -14.02 -37.26 -4.58
CA LYS A 291 -13.69 -38.03 -5.78
C LYS A 291 -13.41 -37.07 -6.94
N VAL A 292 -12.16 -37.07 -7.42
CA VAL A 292 -11.72 -36.27 -8.57
C VAL A 292 -12.12 -36.98 -9.88
N ILE A 293 -12.89 -36.29 -10.71
CA ILE A 293 -13.32 -36.73 -12.05
C ILE A 293 -12.32 -36.28 -13.10
N GLU A 294 -11.87 -35.04 -12.97
CA GLU A 294 -11.00 -34.36 -13.92
C GLU A 294 -9.92 -33.61 -13.15
N CYS A 295 -8.69 -33.65 -13.66
CA CYS A 295 -7.55 -32.94 -13.09
C CYS A 295 -6.73 -32.33 -14.22
N GLN A 296 -6.75 -31.01 -14.34
CA GLN A 296 -6.04 -30.25 -15.35
C GLN A 296 -5.04 -29.29 -14.70
N PRO A 297 -3.76 -29.25 -15.12
CA PRO A 297 -2.83 -28.24 -14.65
C PRO A 297 -3.26 -26.85 -15.13
N LEU A 298 -3.11 -25.86 -14.25
CA LEU A 298 -3.32 -24.44 -14.53
C LEU A 298 -1.98 -23.74 -14.74
N LYS A 299 -2.02 -22.56 -15.36
CA LYS A 299 -0.86 -21.69 -15.48
C LYS A 299 -0.33 -21.32 -14.10
N ASN A 300 0.96 -21.59 -13.90
CA ASN A 300 1.67 -21.21 -12.68
C ASN A 300 1.73 -19.69 -12.53
N SER A 301 1.86 -19.21 -11.30
CA SER A 301 1.98 -17.78 -11.02
C SER A 301 2.92 -17.51 -9.85
N LYS A 302 3.26 -16.24 -9.66
CA LYS A 302 4.06 -15.81 -8.50
C LYS A 302 3.38 -14.66 -7.79
N ALA A 303 3.32 -14.75 -6.46
CA ALA A 303 2.85 -13.67 -5.61
C ALA A 303 4.02 -13.12 -4.78
N ILE A 304 4.32 -11.83 -4.97
CA ILE A 304 5.46 -11.18 -4.33
C ILE A 304 4.97 -10.31 -3.17
N PHE A 305 5.38 -10.64 -1.96
CA PHE A 305 5.17 -9.84 -0.76
C PHE A 305 6.46 -9.12 -0.35
N THR A 306 6.38 -8.28 0.69
CA THR A 306 7.56 -7.56 1.19
C THR A 306 8.65 -8.49 1.74
N HIS A 307 8.27 -9.59 2.39
CA HIS A 307 9.17 -10.49 3.12
C HIS A 307 9.19 -11.94 2.59
N ILE A 308 8.21 -12.30 1.76
CA ILE A 308 8.02 -13.67 1.24
C ILE A 308 7.68 -13.59 -0.25
N GLN A 309 8.04 -14.62 -1.00
CA GLN A 309 7.59 -14.86 -2.36
C GLN A 309 6.92 -16.23 -2.44
N TRP A 310 5.70 -16.27 -2.95
CA TRP A 310 5.00 -17.52 -3.26
C TRP A 310 5.20 -17.89 -4.72
N ILE A 311 5.62 -19.13 -4.95
CA ILE A 311 5.60 -19.80 -6.25
C ILE A 311 4.36 -20.68 -6.25
N LEU A 312 3.39 -20.33 -7.09
CA LEU A 312 2.07 -20.92 -7.10
C LEU A 312 1.94 -21.84 -8.32
N SER A 313 1.76 -23.12 -8.05
CA SER A 313 1.24 -24.07 -9.04
C SER A 313 -0.26 -24.24 -8.84
N GLY A 314 -1.02 -24.57 -9.87
CA GLY A 314 -2.47 -24.71 -9.73
C GLY A 314 -3.02 -25.88 -10.53
N TYR A 315 -4.14 -26.43 -10.06
CA TYR A 315 -4.88 -27.48 -10.74
C TYR A 315 -6.37 -27.15 -10.71
N TYR A 316 -7.03 -27.32 -11.86
CA TYR A 316 -8.47 -27.44 -11.96
C TYR A 316 -8.87 -28.88 -11.63
N LEU A 317 -9.91 -29.01 -10.81
CA LEU A 317 -10.35 -30.28 -10.24
C LEU A 317 -11.88 -30.35 -10.26
N ALA A 318 -12.47 -31.15 -11.14
CA ALA A 318 -13.91 -31.45 -11.07
C ALA A 318 -14.15 -32.57 -10.05
N VAL A 319 -15.10 -32.41 -9.11
CA VAL A 319 -15.36 -33.37 -8.02
C VAL A 319 -16.85 -33.74 -7.89
N GLU A 320 -17.19 -35.00 -7.55
CA GLU A 320 -18.59 -35.47 -7.42
C GLU A 320 -19.13 -35.51 -5.98
N GLU A 321 -18.34 -36.00 -5.04
CA GLU A 321 -18.76 -36.18 -3.64
C GLU A 321 -18.22 -35.02 -2.81
N VAL A 322 -19.10 -34.40 -2.02
CA VAL A 322 -18.75 -33.33 -1.07
C VAL A 322 -19.23 -33.77 0.30
N GLN A 323 -18.56 -34.76 0.90
CA GLN A 323 -18.70 -35.00 2.34
C GLN A 323 -17.82 -33.98 3.05
N ASP A 324 -18.32 -32.75 3.18
CA ASP A 324 -17.62 -31.65 3.83
C ASP A 324 -17.64 -31.85 5.35
N MET A 325 -16.67 -32.61 5.83
CA MET A 325 -16.40 -32.74 7.26
C MET A 325 -15.09 -31.99 7.54
N GLU A 326 -15.20 -30.85 8.24
CA GLU A 326 -14.12 -30.17 8.98
C GLU A 326 -13.17 -29.18 8.25
N ARG A 327 -13.40 -28.76 6.99
CA ARG A 327 -12.39 -27.94 6.26
C ARG A 327 -12.68 -26.45 6.05
N ASP A 328 -13.81 -25.95 6.56
CA ASP A 328 -14.29 -24.56 6.39
C ASP A 328 -14.38 -24.12 4.91
N LEU A 329 -14.76 -25.05 4.02
CA LEU A 329 -14.95 -24.74 2.61
C LEU A 329 -16.33 -24.13 2.38
N MET A 330 -16.40 -23.17 1.48
CA MET A 330 -17.64 -22.59 0.99
C MET A 330 -17.70 -22.76 -0.52
N TRP A 331 -18.82 -23.27 -1.01
CA TRP A 331 -19.04 -23.52 -2.44
C TRP A 331 -19.89 -22.41 -3.04
N VAL A 332 -19.30 -21.65 -3.95
CA VAL A 332 -19.92 -20.43 -4.50
C VAL A 332 -19.97 -20.50 -6.01
N THR A 333 -20.98 -19.85 -6.60
CA THR A 333 -21.02 -19.65 -8.05
C THR A 333 -19.89 -18.73 -8.51
N LYS A 334 -19.58 -18.77 -9.81
CA LYS A 334 -18.61 -17.86 -10.42
C LYS A 334 -19.06 -16.40 -10.23
N GLU A 335 -20.35 -16.11 -10.35
CA GLU A 335 -20.92 -14.78 -10.18
C GLU A 335 -20.72 -14.24 -8.76
N GLU A 336 -21.06 -15.04 -7.75
CA GLU A 336 -20.88 -14.68 -6.34
C GLU A 336 -19.39 -14.46 -6.02
N LEU A 337 -18.51 -15.37 -6.48
CA LEU A 337 -17.05 -15.26 -6.32
C LEU A 337 -16.52 -13.91 -6.82
N LEU A 338 -17.04 -13.41 -7.94
CA LEU A 338 -16.58 -12.16 -8.53
C LEU A 338 -17.13 -10.93 -7.83
N ARG A 339 -18.37 -10.99 -7.35
CA ARG A 339 -19.12 -9.84 -6.84
C ARG A 339 -19.00 -9.65 -5.32
N GLU A 340 -19.03 -10.74 -4.56
CA GLU A 340 -19.25 -10.68 -3.11
C GLU A 340 -17.96 -10.93 -2.33
N TYR A 341 -17.09 -11.81 -2.86
CA TYR A 341 -15.92 -12.26 -2.13
C TYR A 341 -14.67 -11.47 -2.53
N SER A 342 -13.99 -10.90 -1.53
CA SER A 342 -12.73 -10.18 -1.72
C SER A 342 -11.57 -11.17 -1.75
N MET A 343 -11.17 -11.57 -2.96
CA MET A 343 -10.13 -12.56 -3.17
C MET A 343 -8.75 -11.94 -2.95
N ALA A 344 -7.87 -12.68 -2.27
CA ALA A 344 -6.49 -12.24 -2.13
C ALA A 344 -5.82 -12.13 -3.51
N SER A 345 -5.14 -11.01 -3.75
CA SER A 345 -4.50 -10.71 -5.05
C SER A 345 -3.42 -11.71 -5.45
N ALA A 346 -2.93 -12.52 -4.49
CA ALA A 346 -2.03 -13.64 -4.75
C ALA A 346 -2.66 -14.68 -5.70
N PHE A 347 -3.98 -14.83 -5.69
CA PHE A 347 -4.72 -15.81 -6.48
C PHE A 347 -5.39 -15.20 -7.73
N LYS A 348 -5.04 -13.96 -8.10
CA LYS A 348 -5.65 -13.25 -9.23
C LYS A 348 -5.53 -14.01 -10.56
N GLU A 349 -4.44 -14.75 -10.74
CA GLU A 349 -4.18 -15.51 -11.96
C GLU A 349 -5.11 -16.71 -12.09
N PHE A 350 -5.36 -17.42 -10.99
CA PHE A 350 -6.32 -18.53 -10.98
C PHE A 350 -7.75 -18.03 -11.13
N ARG A 351 -8.07 -16.87 -10.52
CA ARG A 351 -9.35 -16.19 -10.75
C ARG A 351 -9.52 -15.76 -12.22
N ARG A 352 -8.46 -15.33 -12.90
CA ARG A 352 -8.48 -14.99 -14.32
C ARG A 352 -8.72 -16.22 -15.18
N GLN A 353 -8.00 -17.30 -14.94
CA GLN A 353 -8.18 -18.58 -15.65
C GLN A 353 -9.60 -19.16 -15.45
N LEU A 354 -10.20 -18.97 -14.27
CA LEU A 354 -11.62 -19.31 -14.05
C LEU A 354 -12.57 -18.50 -14.94
N ILE A 355 -12.24 -17.23 -15.20
CA ILE A 355 -13.06 -16.33 -16.01
C ILE A 355 -12.92 -16.66 -17.49
N ASP A 356 -11.67 -16.71 -17.96
CA ASP A 356 -11.28 -16.73 -19.37
C ASP A 356 -11.26 -18.16 -19.96
N GLY A 357 -11.31 -19.19 -19.12
CA GLY A 357 -11.16 -20.59 -19.50
C GLY A 357 -9.74 -21.12 -19.29
N PHE A 358 -9.60 -22.44 -19.25
CA PHE A 358 -8.33 -23.10 -18.94
C PHE A 358 -7.52 -23.33 -20.23
N ASP A 359 -6.45 -22.55 -20.44
CA ASP A 359 -5.50 -22.78 -21.55
C ASP A 359 -4.24 -23.51 -21.04
N PRO A 360 -4.08 -24.82 -21.33
CA PRO A 360 -2.95 -25.62 -20.86
C PRO A 360 -1.62 -25.31 -21.56
N THR A 361 -1.58 -24.47 -22.59
CA THR A 361 -0.40 -24.30 -23.47
C THR A 361 0.69 -23.37 -22.92
N THR A 362 0.51 -22.73 -21.76
CA THR A 362 1.46 -21.71 -21.25
C THR A 362 2.23 -22.13 -19.99
N ASN A 363 2.68 -23.38 -19.95
CA ASN A 363 3.67 -23.86 -18.97
C ASN A 363 5.10 -23.53 -19.43
N GLU A 364 5.35 -22.28 -19.80
CA GLU A 364 6.71 -21.80 -20.02
C GLU A 364 7.33 -21.43 -18.66
N SER A 365 8.34 -22.22 -18.29
CA SER A 365 9.42 -21.96 -17.33
C SER A 365 9.36 -20.60 -16.61
N ILE A 366 8.95 -20.61 -15.32
CA ILE A 366 9.00 -19.43 -14.43
C ILE A 366 10.38 -19.28 -13.81
#